data_AF-A0A7Y0GYQ5-F1
#
_entry.id   AF-A0A7Y0GYQ5-F1
#
_cell.length_a   1.000
_cell.length_b   1.000
_cell.length_c   1.000
_cell.angle_alpha   90.00
_cell.angle_beta   90.00
_cell.angle_gamma   90.00
#
_symmetry.space_group_name_H-M   'P 1'
#
loop_
_entity.id
_entity.type
_entity.pdbx_description
1 polymer ?
#
loop_
_entity_poly.entity_id
_entity_poly.type
_entity_poly.pdbx_seq_one_letter_code
_entity_poly.pdbx_strand_id
1 'polypeptide(L)' 'MTTITIDGKEYDADTLSDEARAQLISLQVTDQKIAEHQAQMAIYQTARAAYGRELLALLPAEAKPAEPATTGLKKKKK' A
#
# COMPACT_ATOMS: atom_id res chain seq x y z
N MET A 1 19.44 27.20 -11.61
CA MET A 1 18.18 26.75 -12.22
C MET A 1 17.97 25.28 -11.89
N THR A 2 17.71 24.96 -10.62
CA THR A 2 17.21 23.64 -10.23
C THR A 2 15.71 23.69 -10.46
N THR A 3 15.18 23.07 -11.51
CA THR A 3 13.72 23.06 -11.74
C THR A 3 13.05 22.00 -10.88
N ILE A 4 11.94 22.36 -10.23
CA ILE A 4 11.12 21.46 -9.44
C ILE A 4 9.70 21.46 -9.99
N THR A 5 9.10 20.29 -10.05
CA THR A 5 7.73 20.13 -10.53
C THR A 5 6.78 20.07 -9.35
N ILE A 6 5.85 21.03 -9.28
CA ILE A 6 4.79 21.08 -8.26
C ILE A 6 3.46 21.07 -9.02
N ASP A 7 2.58 20.10 -8.70
CA ASP A 7 1.28 19.92 -9.39
C ASP A 7 1.37 19.87 -10.93
N GLY A 8 2.43 19.26 -11.45
CA GLY A 8 2.65 19.12 -12.89
C GLY A 8 3.12 20.38 -13.61
N LYS A 9 3.43 21.46 -12.89
CA LYS A 9 4.06 22.67 -13.42
C LYS A 9 5.51 22.75 -12.98
N GLU A 10 6.39 23.11 -13.92
CA GLU A 10 7.80 23.38 -13.60
C GLU A 10 7.96 24.78 -13.01
N TYR A 11 8.65 24.83 -11.88
CA TYR A 11 9.09 26.05 -11.22
C TYR A 11 10.60 26.03 -11.09
N ASP A 12 11.24 27.18 -11.24
CA ASP A 12 12.65 27.29 -10.88
C ASP A 12 12.75 27.38 -9.36
N ALA A 13 13.43 26.43 -8.72
CA ALA A 13 13.67 26.42 -7.28
C ALA A 13 14.25 27.75 -6.82
N ASP A 14 15.10 28.38 -7.64
CA ASP A 14 15.77 29.64 -7.34
C ASP A 14 14.78 30.83 -7.27
N THR A 15 13.59 30.70 -7.85
CA THR A 15 12.54 31.73 -7.88
C THR A 15 11.49 31.60 -6.77
N LEU A 16 11.52 30.50 -6.01
CA LEU A 16 10.60 30.28 -4.89
C LEU A 16 11.03 31.07 -3.66
N SER A 17 10.03 31.64 -2.97
CA SER A 17 10.25 32.29 -1.66
C SER A 17 10.71 31.27 -0.62
N ASP A 18 11.35 31.77 0.44
CA ASP A 18 11.83 30.92 1.54
C ASP A 18 10.68 30.16 2.21
N GLU A 19 9.51 30.77 2.35
CA GLU A 19 8.31 30.13 2.89
C GLU A 19 7.81 29.00 1.97
N ALA A 20 7.81 29.22 0.66
CA ALA A 20 7.38 28.21 -0.30
C ALA A 20 8.32 27.00 -0.30
N ARG A 21 9.64 27.22 -0.18
CA ARG A 21 10.63 26.14 -0.02
C ARG A 21 10.40 25.37 1.29
N ALA A 22 10.11 26.06 2.39
CA ALA A 22 9.83 25.41 3.67
C ALA A 22 8.58 24.50 3.60
N GLN A 23 7.54 24.93 2.90
CA GLN A 23 6.33 24.10 2.73
C GLN A 23 6.55 22.95 1.78
N LEU A 24 7.36 23.12 0.74
CA LEU A 24 7.75 22.03 -0.14
C LEU A 24 8.49 20.92 0.62
N ILE A 25 9.42 21.29 1.50
CA ILE A 25 10.12 20.32 2.35
C ILE A 25 9.13 19.60 3.27
N SER A 26 8.21 20.35 3.89
CA SER A 26 7.18 19.77 4.77
C SER A 26 6.27 18.79 4.01
N LEU A 27 5.91 19.12 2.77
CA LEU A 27 5.14 18.25 1.87
C LEU A 27 5.90 16.95 1.57
N GLN A 28 7.15 17.05 1.13
CA GLN A 28 7.99 15.89 0.82
C GLN A 28 8.17 14.95 2.01
N VAL A 29 8.38 15.50 3.20
CA VAL A 29 8.48 14.70 4.44
C VAL A 29 7.15 14.02 4.75
N THR A 30 6.02 14.70 4.52
CA THR A 30 4.69 14.15 4.74
C THR A 30 4.40 13.01 3.75
N ASP A 31 4.72 13.18 2.47
CA ASP A 31 4.57 12.16 1.44
C ASP A 31 5.41 10.91 1.75
N GLN A 32 6.65 11.11 2.21
CA GLN A 32 7.52 10.01 2.61
C GLN A 32 6.91 9.20 3.78
N LYS A 33 6.31 9.86 4.75
CA LYS A 33 5.61 9.21 5.88
C LYS A 33 4.35 8.48 5.43
N ILE A 34 3.58 9.07 4.50
CA ILE A 34 2.40 8.42 3.93
C ILE A 34 2.82 7.11 3.24
N ALA A 35 3.88 7.14 2.43
CA ALA A 35 4.39 5.94 1.76
C ALA A 35 4.84 4.86 2.77
N GLU A 36 5.51 5.24 3.85
CA GLU A 36 5.91 4.32 4.91
C GLU A 36 4.69 3.67 5.59
N HIS A 37 3.67 4.46 5.93
CA HIS A 37 2.45 3.95 6.54
C HIS A 37 1.66 3.03 5.59
N GLN A 38 1.64 3.32 4.29
CA GLN A 38 1.05 2.42 3.29
C GLN A 38 1.77 1.07 3.24
N ALA A 39 3.11 1.07 3.33
CA ALA A 39 3.88 -0.17 3.41
C ALA A 39 3.54 -0.97 4.67
N GLN A 40 3.44 -0.33 5.82
CA GLN A 40 3.01 -0.96 7.07
C GLN A 40 1.60 -1.53 6.95
N MET A 41 0.67 -0.77 6.37
CA MET A 41 -0.70 -1.23 6.12
C MET A 41 -0.75 -2.49 5.26
N ALA A 42 0.07 -2.60 4.21
CA ALA A 42 0.15 -3.80 3.38
C ALA A 42 0.62 -5.03 4.19
N ILE A 43 1.56 -4.86 5.11
CA ILE A 43 2.00 -5.92 6.03
C ILE A 43 0.83 -6.38 6.92
N TYR A 44 0.11 -5.43 7.54
CA TYR A 44 -1.03 -5.75 8.39
C TYR A 44 -2.18 -6.42 7.63
N GLN A 45 -2.44 -5.99 6.40
CA GLN A 45 -3.44 -6.63 5.53
C GLN A 45 -3.07 -8.09 5.23
N THR A 46 -1.79 -8.36 4.99
CA THR A 46 -1.28 -9.72 4.77
C THR A 46 -1.44 -10.58 6.03
N ALA A 47 -1.05 -10.06 7.19
CA ALA A 47 -1.21 -10.75 8.47
C ALA A 47 -2.69 -11.04 8.76
N ARG A 48 -3.58 -10.06 8.57
CA ARG A 48 -5.03 -10.24 8.72
C ARG A 48 -5.57 -11.33 7.80
N ALA A 49 -5.13 -11.37 6.55
CA ALA A 49 -5.54 -12.40 5.60
C ALA A 49 -5.07 -13.80 6.05
N ALA A 50 -3.85 -13.92 6.54
CA ALA A 50 -3.33 -15.17 7.10
C ALA A 50 -4.14 -15.65 8.31
N TYR A 51 -4.37 -14.77 9.29
CA TYR A 51 -5.18 -15.09 10.47
C TYR A 51 -6.62 -15.44 10.12
N GLY A 52 -7.23 -14.74 9.15
CA GLY A 52 -8.57 -15.05 8.67
C GLY A 52 -8.67 -16.46 8.06
N ARG A 53 -7.67 -16.88 7.28
CA ARG A 53 -7.60 -18.23 6.71
C ARG A 53 -7.43 -19.30 7.79
N GLU A 54 -6.57 -19.05 8.76
CA GLU A 54 -6.34 -19.98 9.88
C GLU A 54 -7.61 -20.12 10.74
N LEU A 55 -8.27 -19.01 11.05
CA LEU A 55 -9.53 -19.02 11.78
C LEU A 55 -10.59 -19.87 11.07
N LEU A 56 -10.75 -19.70 9.75
CA LEU A 56 -11.67 -20.50 8.93
C LEU A 56 -11.36 -22.00 8.97
N ALA A 57 -10.08 -22.39 9.08
CA ALA A 57 -9.68 -23.78 9.20
C ALA A 57 -9.98 -24.39 10.59
N LEU A 58 -10.05 -23.56 11.63
CA LEU A 58 -10.36 -23.98 13.01
C LEU A 58 -11.87 -23.97 13.31
N LEU A 59 -12.67 -23.27 12.51
CA LEU A 59 -14.12 -23.25 12.64
C LEU A 59 -14.71 -24.63 12.29
N PRO A 60 -15.68 -25.15 13.07
CA PRO A 60 -16.37 -26.38 12.74
C PRO A 60 -17.08 -26.24 11.38
N ALA A 61 -17.12 -27.33 10.62
CA ALA A 61 -17.66 -27.39 9.27
C ALA A 61 -19.21 -27.27 9.23
N GLU A 62 -19.78 -26.26 9.86
CA GLU A 62 -21.19 -25.89 9.72
C GLU A 62 -21.35 -24.36 9.73
N ALA A 63 -20.67 -23.72 8.77
CA ALA A 63 -21.13 -22.45 8.23
C ALA A 63 -20.80 -22.44 6.74
N LYS A 64 -21.79 -22.76 5.91
CA LYS A 64 -21.72 -22.60 4.45
C LYS A 64 -21.82 -21.12 4.11
N PRO A 65 -20.87 -20.55 3.35
CA PRO A 65 -21.25 -19.59 2.31
C PRO A 65 -20.69 -20.03 0.95
N ALA A 66 -21.38 -19.56 -0.10
CA ALA A 66 -21.29 -20.01 -1.48
C ALA A 66 -19.88 -19.96 -2.10
N GLU A 67 -19.56 -21.02 -2.84
CA GLU A 67 -18.56 -21.05 -3.90
C GLU A 67 -19.04 -20.20 -5.11
N PRO A 68 -18.13 -19.63 -5.93
CA PRO A 68 -17.45 -20.46 -6.93
C PRO A 68 -15.94 -20.25 -7.09
N ALA A 69 -15.25 -21.40 -7.17
CA ALA A 69 -14.13 -21.80 -8.04
C ALA A 69 -13.11 -20.80 -8.62
N THR A 70 -11.82 -21.13 -8.45
CA THR A 70 -10.70 -21.22 -9.43
C THR A 70 -9.40 -21.24 -8.60
N THR A 71 -8.38 -22.09 -8.70
CA THR A 71 -7.79 -22.97 -9.72
C THR A 71 -6.90 -23.94 -8.92
N GLY A 72 -7.01 -25.26 -9.00
CA GLY A 72 -6.54 -26.06 -10.12
C GLY A 72 -5.06 -26.43 -9.99
N LEU A 73 -4.70 -27.40 -9.13
CA LEU A 73 -3.54 -28.28 -9.39
C LEU A 73 -3.68 -29.61 -8.64
N LYS A 74 -4.27 -30.61 -9.31
CA LYS A 74 -4.15 -32.03 -8.94
C LYS A 74 -3.39 -32.78 -10.03
N LYS A 75 -2.49 -33.67 -9.60
CA LYS A 75 -1.81 -34.78 -10.31
C LYS A 75 -0.59 -34.36 -11.14
N LYS A 76 0.55 -35.06 -11.09
CA LYS A 76 0.77 -36.53 -11.10
C LYS A 76 2.05 -36.87 -10.32
N LYS A 77 2.00 -37.69 -9.26
CA LYS A 77 2.37 -39.12 -9.25
C LYS A 77 3.19 -39.58 -10.47
N LYS A 78 4.45 -39.94 -10.23
CA LYS A 78 5.07 -41.12 -10.84
C LYS A 78 5.63 -41.97 -9.71
#